data_AF-A0A534ZTJ7-F1
#
_entry.id   AF-A0A534ZTJ7-F1
#
_cell.length_a   1.000
_cell.length_b   1.000
_cell.length_c   1.000
_cell.angle_alpha   90.00
_cell.angle_beta   90.00
_cell.angle_gamma   90.00
#
_symmetry.space_group_name_H-M   'P 1'
#
loop_
_entity.id
_entity.type
_entity.pdbx_description
1 polymer ?
#
loop_
_entity_poly.entity_id
_entity_poly.type
_entity_poly.pdbx_seq_one_letter_code
_entity_poly.pdbx_strand_id
1 'polypeptide(L)'
;MNDEQLTRLFRSLDEQAEPDAAFADALFARLEREAHLGGRRRMSGTWALVAAALLLAGAVGAAVAVGSGLLKLPFVVVVASETPEPTSTPFASASPIPSESAAASPTPTPVVIPEPTYLDRLVATPDGFLAVGSAPGTNPPTSAVSVILRGSPDGITWQSMDATRFGTVVDMAVGPSAWILISNTRPDLSGDWVVWRSTNGQTWTSNPAWTSDTITSPLAVKAGPSGFAITGGSFAKALGRSDGAVWTSPDGVRWTRAPISLGYTGGSAVVLDNGFLAYQGCCGDSTAVFASLNGVNWEPASSPPGLSGTEEIAGLLHVGSNLVAVTCNQVPDGACNVSTGRLEGSAGSLAIHWQADAGATQELHGYTATASTGATIGGFIFGYDLATYARLVLSSHDGLSWRRTALAADAFGGGLPNLIAAGGSAAVGIGWTDTTPAGVGRDLWRSTDGMTWSLVSAPLVPPAPQVPGGACPPAPTTVQQLVDIGSVKAAACYGTQSLTLQGFSSNCGGCGGTGLPQMKPDWMSGAYGYGAWYISPQDTKTTVEATRIAVNLLPSAHLTPPGEGAPVIVTGHFNDAAAQECRIVPSLLGSELLPTSDAIGMCERSFVVTAIRNTGS
;
A
#
# COMPACT_ATOMS: atom_id res chain seq x y z
N MET A 1 27.67 25.16 -23.90
CA MET A 1 28.07 25.81 -22.63
C MET A 1 29.52 25.43 -22.41
N ASN A 2 30.44 26.39 -22.24
CA ASN A 2 31.87 26.09 -22.10
C ASN A 2 32.27 25.93 -20.62
N ASP A 3 33.42 25.31 -20.35
CA ASP A 3 33.86 24.97 -18.97
C ASP A 3 33.99 26.20 -18.06
N GLU A 4 34.26 27.39 -18.62
CA GLU A 4 34.23 28.64 -17.86
C GLU A 4 32.82 29.02 -17.37
N GLN A 5 31.79 28.74 -18.16
CA GLN A 5 30.40 28.96 -17.76
C GLN A 5 29.97 27.98 -16.67
N LEU A 6 30.37 26.70 -16.77
CA LEU A 6 30.13 25.70 -15.72
C LEU A 6 30.85 26.06 -14.42
N THR A 7 32.11 26.50 -14.51
CA THR A 7 32.90 26.86 -13.32
C THR A 7 32.35 28.12 -12.63
N ARG A 8 31.82 29.10 -13.39
CA ARG A 8 31.12 30.25 -12.79
C ARG A 8 29.79 29.85 -12.17
N LEU A 9 29.05 28.94 -12.80
CA LEU A 9 27.77 28.47 -12.26
C LEU A 9 27.97 27.74 -10.94
N PHE A 10 28.95 26.84 -10.86
CA PHE A 10 29.26 26.13 -9.62
C PHE A 10 29.79 27.06 -8.52
N ARG A 11 30.61 28.06 -8.87
CA ARG A 11 31.06 29.05 -7.88
C ARG A 11 29.92 29.92 -7.36
N SER A 12 28.89 30.20 -8.18
CA SER A 12 27.70 30.96 -7.74
C SER A 12 26.74 30.15 -6.85
N LEU A 13 26.89 28.83 -6.80
CA LEU A 13 26.09 27.94 -5.94
C LEU A 13 26.75 27.71 -4.57
N ASP A 14 28.06 27.95 -4.45
CA ASP A 14 28.83 27.73 -3.22
C ASP A 14 28.95 28.99 -2.33
N GLU A 15 28.59 30.16 -2.86
CA GLU A 15 28.45 31.37 -2.06
C GLU A 15 27.09 31.34 -1.34
N GLN A 16 27.11 31.28 -0.01
CA GLN A 16 25.91 31.49 0.82
C GLN A 16 25.36 32.89 0.51
N ALA A 17 24.36 32.95 -0.37
CA ALA A 17 23.65 34.18 -0.63
C ALA A 17 22.89 34.58 0.63
N GLU A 18 23.36 35.63 1.31
CA GLU A 18 22.52 36.36 2.25
C GLU A 18 21.25 36.78 1.49
N PRO A 19 20.05 36.45 2.00
CA PRO A 19 18.82 36.75 1.29
C PRO A 19 18.75 38.26 1.05
N ASP A 20 18.50 38.63 -0.22
CA ASP A 20 18.34 40.00 -0.66
C ASP A 20 17.41 40.75 0.31
N ALA A 21 17.89 41.84 0.89
CA ALA A 21 17.12 42.66 1.82
C ALA A 21 15.77 43.08 1.21
N ALA A 22 15.72 43.26 -0.12
CA ALA A 22 14.48 43.56 -0.83
C ALA A 22 13.47 42.41 -0.79
N PHE A 23 13.92 41.15 -0.71
CA PHE A 23 13.04 39.99 -0.54
C PHE A 23 12.46 39.95 0.88
N ALA A 24 13.28 40.20 1.91
CA ALA A 24 12.82 40.28 3.29
C ALA A 24 11.78 41.41 3.45
N ASP A 25 12.04 42.58 2.89
CA ASP A 25 11.13 43.72 2.92
C ASP A 25 9.83 43.44 2.14
N ALA A 26 9.91 42.76 0.98
CA ALA A 26 8.73 42.38 0.20
C ALA A 26 7.87 41.32 0.92
N LEU A 27 8.51 40.39 1.64
CA LEU A 27 7.84 39.37 2.44
C LEU A 27 7.13 40.00 3.64
N PHE A 28 7.80 40.91 4.37
CA PHE A 28 7.20 41.65 5.48
C PHE A 28 6.05 42.54 5.01
N ALA A 29 6.20 43.26 3.90
CA ALA A 29 5.14 44.08 3.32
C ALA A 29 3.94 43.27 2.81
N ARG A 30 4.14 41.97 2.48
CA ARG A 30 3.05 41.06 2.11
C ARG A 30 2.33 40.52 3.34
N LEU A 31 3.08 40.15 4.37
CA LEU A 31 2.54 39.68 5.66
C LEU A 31 1.75 40.79 6.38
N GLU A 32 2.21 42.05 6.34
CA GLU A 32 1.46 43.19 6.89
C GLU A 32 0.15 43.45 6.13
N ARG A 33 0.15 43.30 4.81
CA ARG A 33 -1.08 43.42 4.00
C ARG A 33 -2.08 42.32 4.31
N GLU A 34 -1.63 41.09 4.51
CA GLU A 34 -2.52 39.99 4.90
C GLU A 34 -3.01 40.12 6.35
N ALA A 35 -2.18 40.64 7.26
CA ALA A 35 -2.58 40.94 8.64
C ALA A 35 -3.64 42.04 8.74
N HIS A 36 -3.70 42.97 7.77
CA HIS A 36 -4.71 44.04 7.72
C HIS A 36 -6.04 43.63 7.06
N LEU A 37 -6.09 42.52 6.32
CA LEU A 37 -7.33 41.97 5.75
C LEU A 37 -8.11 41.08 6.73
N GLY A 38 -7.48 40.66 7.84
CA GLY A 38 -8.12 39.93 8.94
C GLY A 38 -8.87 40.84 9.91
N GLY A 39 -10.18 40.98 9.73
CA GLY A 39 -11.05 41.78 10.60
C GLY A 39 -11.06 41.34 12.07
N ARG A 40 -10.67 42.29 12.94
CA ARG A 40 -11.07 42.48 14.36
C ARG A 40 -10.98 41.29 15.33
N ARG A 41 -9.81 41.16 15.99
CA ARG A 41 -9.72 41.12 17.47
C ARG A 41 -8.54 41.96 17.93
N ARG A 42 -8.82 43.06 18.65
CA ARG A 42 -7.78 43.89 19.30
C ARG A 42 -7.14 43.07 20.44
N MET A 43 -5.95 42.53 20.22
CA MET A 43 -4.98 42.32 21.29
C MET A 43 -4.00 43.48 21.26
N SER A 44 -3.83 44.18 22.39
CA SER A 44 -2.93 45.33 22.49
C SER A 44 -1.48 44.84 22.33
N GLY A 45 -0.70 45.52 21.48
CA GLY A 45 0.70 45.17 21.19
C GLY A 45 1.61 45.05 22.43
N THR A 46 1.18 45.58 23.57
CA THR A 46 1.80 45.38 24.88
C THR A 46 1.89 43.92 25.31
N TRP A 47 0.89 43.08 25.00
CA TRP A 47 0.89 41.67 25.41
C TRP A 47 1.82 40.79 24.57
N ALA A 48 2.00 41.11 23.28
CA ALA A 48 2.94 40.40 22.42
C ALA A 48 4.39 40.61 22.89
N LEU A 49 4.73 41.84 23.30
CA LEU A 49 6.06 42.16 23.83
C LEU A 49 6.34 41.49 25.19
N VAL A 50 5.34 41.39 26.06
CA VAL A 50 5.47 40.67 27.35
C VAL A 50 5.66 39.17 27.13
N ALA A 51 4.94 38.56 26.18
CA ALA A 51 5.11 37.15 25.85
C ALA A 51 6.50 36.85 25.26
N ALA A 52 7.00 37.71 24.38
CA ALA A 52 8.35 37.59 23.83
C ALA A 52 9.44 37.75 24.92
N ALA A 53 9.27 38.70 25.84
CA ALA A 53 10.21 38.90 26.94
C ALA A 53 10.22 37.72 27.93
N LEU A 54 9.05 37.11 28.22
CA LEU A 54 8.96 35.94 29.10
C LEU A 54 9.56 34.67 28.47
N LEU A 55 9.43 34.50 27.15
CA LEU A 55 10.07 33.39 26.42
C LEU A 55 11.60 33.52 26.41
N LEU A 56 12.11 34.74 26.21
CA LEU A 56 13.56 35.02 26.29
C LEU A 56 14.10 34.81 27.72
N ALA A 57 13.37 35.24 28.75
CA ALA A 57 13.78 35.01 30.14
C ALA A 57 13.76 33.52 30.53
N GLY A 58 12.78 32.73 30.03
CA GLY A 58 12.71 31.29 30.26
C GLY A 58 13.86 30.51 29.58
N ALA A 59 14.21 30.89 28.35
CA ALA A 59 15.31 30.26 27.61
C ALA A 59 16.68 30.52 28.26
N VAL A 60 16.92 31.73 28.76
CA VAL A 60 18.17 32.07 29.46
C VAL A 60 18.24 31.44 30.86
N GLY A 61 17.10 31.33 31.57
CA GLY A 61 17.04 30.67 32.87
C GLY A 61 17.32 29.16 32.82
N ALA A 62 16.85 28.46 31.78
CA ALA A 62 17.09 27.03 31.60
C ALA A 62 18.56 26.71 31.26
N ALA A 63 19.22 27.57 30.47
CA ALA A 63 20.63 27.40 30.10
C ALA A 63 21.60 27.57 31.29
N VAL A 64 21.28 28.46 32.24
CA VAL A 64 22.12 28.71 33.43
C VAL A 64 21.96 27.62 34.50
N ALA A 65 20.80 26.97 34.58
CA ALA A 65 20.54 25.90 35.56
C ALA A 65 21.24 24.57 35.22
N VAL A 66 21.41 24.25 33.93
CA VAL A 66 22.07 23.01 33.47
C VAL A 66 23.60 23.14 33.50
N GLY A 67 24.15 24.36 33.28
CA GLY A 67 25.60 24.59 33.31
C GLY A 67 26.22 24.76 34.70
N SER A 68 25.44 24.97 35.75
CA SER A 68 25.94 25.35 37.10
C SER A 68 25.97 24.22 38.14
N GLY A 69 25.56 23.00 37.79
CA GLY A 69 25.65 21.84 38.70
C GLY A 69 24.75 21.90 39.94
N LEU A 70 23.69 22.73 39.92
CA LEU A 70 22.81 23.00 41.05
C LEU A 70 21.69 21.96 41.27
N LEU A 71 21.56 20.97 40.40
CA LEU A 71 20.61 19.86 40.56
C LEU A 71 21.36 18.54 40.84
N LYS A 72 21.33 18.10 42.10
CA LYS A 72 21.72 16.73 42.49
C LYS A 72 20.51 15.81 42.31
N LEU A 73 20.60 14.88 41.37
CA LEU A 73 19.63 13.78 41.21
C LEU A 73 19.85 12.71 42.28
N PRO A 74 18.79 12.03 42.77
CA PRO A 74 18.90 11.05 43.83
C PRO A 74 19.59 9.77 43.34
N PHE A 75 20.53 9.28 44.15
CA PHE A 75 21.20 8.00 43.98
C PHE A 75 20.18 6.85 44.08
N VAL A 76 20.16 5.98 43.06
CA VAL A 76 19.42 4.72 43.10
C VAL A 76 20.31 3.68 43.80
N VAL A 77 19.79 3.12 44.90
CA VAL A 77 20.39 1.99 45.60
C VAL A 77 20.23 0.75 44.71
N VAL A 78 21.37 0.20 44.28
CA VAL A 78 21.42 -1.11 43.60
C VAL A 78 21.09 -2.19 44.62
N VAL A 79 19.90 -2.79 44.51
CA VAL A 79 19.57 -4.04 45.19
C VAL A 79 20.07 -5.17 44.30
N ALA A 80 21.05 -5.93 44.80
CA ALA A 80 21.53 -7.15 44.15
C ALA A 80 20.37 -8.16 44.07
N SER A 81 20.08 -8.62 42.86
CA SER A 81 19.12 -9.69 42.59
C SER A 81 19.82 -11.02 42.82
N GLU A 82 19.25 -11.87 43.68
CA GLU A 82 19.77 -13.22 43.92
C GLU A 82 19.56 -14.11 42.70
N THR A 83 20.66 -14.73 42.27
CA THR A 83 20.73 -15.74 41.22
C THR A 83 19.89 -16.96 41.59
N PRO A 84 18.93 -17.42 40.75
CA PRO A 84 18.21 -18.65 41.03
C PRO A 84 19.09 -19.88 40.78
N GLU A 85 19.19 -20.75 41.78
CA GLU A 85 19.78 -22.09 41.67
C GLU A 85 18.94 -23.00 40.75
N PRO A 86 19.57 -23.81 39.88
CA PRO A 86 18.84 -24.79 39.07
C PRO A 86 18.48 -26.03 39.90
N THR A 87 17.19 -26.18 40.23
CA THR A 87 16.65 -27.42 40.80
C THR A 87 16.37 -28.41 39.67
N SER A 88 17.23 -29.42 39.52
CA SER A 88 16.97 -30.58 38.67
C SER A 88 16.17 -31.65 39.42
N THR A 89 14.87 -31.73 39.18
CA THR A 89 14.06 -32.91 39.53
C THR A 89 13.82 -33.78 38.29
N PRO A 90 14.09 -35.10 38.33
CA PRO A 90 13.84 -35.98 37.19
C PRO A 90 12.33 -36.22 37.02
N PHE A 91 11.85 -36.09 35.79
CA PHE A 91 10.50 -36.48 35.39
C PHE A 91 10.33 -38.00 35.47
N ALA A 92 9.30 -38.45 36.17
CA ALA A 92 8.85 -39.83 36.15
C ALA A 92 8.15 -40.13 34.81
N SER A 93 8.59 -41.18 34.11
CA SER A 93 7.92 -41.72 32.92
C SER A 93 6.49 -42.14 33.25
N ALA A 94 5.50 -41.44 32.67
CA ALA A 94 4.13 -41.92 32.60
C ALA A 94 3.98 -42.86 31.39
N SER A 95 3.47 -44.06 31.62
CA SER A 95 3.09 -45.01 30.57
C SER A 95 2.03 -44.43 29.62
N PRO A 96 2.09 -44.76 28.32
CA PRO A 96 1.11 -44.28 27.34
C PRO A 96 -0.27 -44.88 27.59
N ILE A 97 -1.29 -44.02 27.63
CA ILE A 97 -2.71 -44.39 27.59
C ILE A 97 -3.06 -44.72 26.12
N PRO A 98 -3.80 -45.81 25.83
CA PRO A 98 -4.17 -46.15 24.45
C PRO A 98 -5.09 -45.07 23.86
N SER A 99 -4.74 -44.55 22.69
CA SER A 99 -5.56 -43.61 21.93
C SER A 99 -6.90 -44.23 21.53
N GLU A 100 -8.00 -43.58 21.90
CA GLU A 100 -9.31 -43.83 21.29
C GLU A 100 -9.25 -43.50 19.80
N SER A 101 -9.72 -44.44 18.97
CA SER A 101 -9.83 -44.29 17.53
C SER A 101 -10.52 -42.97 17.17
N ALA A 102 -9.79 -42.08 16.51
CA ALA A 102 -10.31 -40.84 15.95
C ALA A 102 -11.46 -41.16 14.98
N ALA A 103 -12.65 -40.68 15.30
CA ALA A 103 -13.79 -40.70 14.39
C ALA A 103 -13.42 -39.94 13.12
N ALA A 104 -13.83 -40.48 11.96
CA ALA A 104 -13.58 -39.87 10.66
C ALA A 104 -14.09 -38.42 10.65
N SER A 105 -13.16 -37.49 10.48
CA SER A 105 -13.49 -36.08 10.33
C SER A 105 -14.36 -35.90 9.08
N PRO A 106 -15.50 -35.20 9.16
CA PRO A 106 -16.37 -35.01 8.01
C PRO A 106 -15.60 -34.35 6.86
N THR A 107 -15.78 -34.87 5.65
CA THR A 107 -15.22 -34.28 4.44
C THR A 107 -15.68 -32.81 4.36
N PRO A 108 -14.77 -31.83 4.31
CA PRO A 108 -15.16 -30.43 4.25
C PRO A 108 -15.95 -30.17 2.97
N THR A 109 -17.17 -29.67 3.12
CA THR A 109 -17.97 -29.20 1.99
C THR A 109 -17.23 -28.06 1.30
N PRO A 110 -17.04 -28.10 -0.03
CA PRO A 110 -16.38 -27.01 -0.75
C PRO A 110 -17.14 -25.70 -0.53
N VAL A 111 -16.40 -24.68 -0.11
CA VAL A 111 -16.93 -23.35 0.19
C VAL A 111 -17.25 -22.65 -1.13
N VAL A 112 -18.51 -22.20 -1.27
CA VAL A 112 -18.91 -21.29 -2.34
C VAL A 112 -18.53 -19.88 -1.88
N ILE A 113 -17.46 -19.34 -2.47
CA ILE A 113 -17.07 -17.95 -2.26
C ILE A 113 -17.97 -17.09 -3.17
N PRO A 114 -18.65 -16.04 -2.66
CA PRO A 114 -19.52 -15.22 -3.47
C PRO A 114 -18.74 -14.55 -4.61
N GLU A 115 -19.24 -14.69 -5.83
CA GLU A 115 -18.60 -14.14 -7.03
C GLU A 115 -19.16 -12.75 -7.37
N PRO A 116 -18.33 -11.83 -7.89
CA PRO A 116 -16.86 -11.82 -7.91
C PRO A 116 -16.27 -11.40 -6.55
N THR A 117 -15.32 -12.13 -5.98
CA THR A 117 -14.57 -11.67 -4.80
C THR A 117 -13.27 -10.98 -5.24
N TYR A 118 -12.94 -9.86 -4.63
CA TYR A 118 -11.65 -9.16 -4.74
C TYR A 118 -10.94 -9.26 -3.40
N LEU A 119 -9.73 -9.82 -3.37
CA LEU A 119 -8.91 -9.89 -2.16
C LEU A 119 -7.85 -8.80 -2.18
N ASP A 120 -7.70 -8.10 -1.07
CA ASP A 120 -6.82 -6.94 -0.93
C ASP A 120 -5.85 -7.07 0.25
N ARG A 121 -6.00 -8.09 1.10
CA ARG A 121 -5.08 -8.37 2.21
C ARG A 121 -4.80 -9.85 2.33
N LEU A 122 -3.56 -10.15 2.71
CA LEU A 122 -3.11 -11.49 3.06
C LEU A 122 -2.23 -11.40 4.31
N VAL A 123 -2.53 -12.22 5.31
CA VAL A 123 -1.93 -12.16 6.64
C VAL A 123 -1.55 -13.57 7.06
N ALA A 124 -0.31 -13.73 7.54
CA ALA A 124 0.10 -14.98 8.17
C ALA A 124 -0.37 -15.01 9.62
N THR A 125 -0.83 -16.17 10.07
CA THR A 125 -1.25 -16.42 11.46
C THR A 125 -0.38 -17.54 12.05
N PRO A 126 -0.33 -17.69 13.39
CA PRO A 126 0.39 -18.79 14.02
C PRO A 126 -0.07 -20.18 13.55
N ASP A 127 -1.31 -20.28 13.09
CA ASP A 127 -2.01 -21.52 12.74
C ASP A 127 -2.45 -21.57 11.26
N GLY A 128 -1.94 -20.70 10.40
CA GLY A 128 -2.44 -20.59 9.03
C GLY A 128 -2.27 -19.23 8.37
N PHE A 129 -3.28 -18.88 7.59
CA PHE A 129 -3.35 -17.63 6.85
C PHE A 129 -4.75 -17.05 6.90
N LEU A 130 -4.85 -15.74 6.66
CA LEU A 130 -6.10 -15.05 6.43
C LEU A 130 -6.00 -14.23 5.16
N ALA A 131 -7.02 -14.33 4.31
CA ALA A 131 -7.22 -13.42 3.20
C ALA A 131 -8.47 -12.60 3.44
N VAL A 132 -8.38 -11.29 3.23
CA VAL A 132 -9.51 -10.37 3.37
C VAL A 132 -9.76 -9.70 2.04
N GLY A 133 -11.02 -9.38 1.79
CA GLY A 133 -11.45 -8.74 0.58
C GLY A 133 -12.90 -8.31 0.61
N SER A 134 -13.47 -8.10 -0.57
CA SER A 134 -14.86 -7.74 -0.77
C SER A 134 -15.47 -8.42 -1.98
N ALA A 135 -16.79 -8.61 -1.98
CA ALA A 135 -17.56 -9.06 -3.13
C ALA A 135 -18.74 -8.12 -3.37
N PRO A 136 -19.27 -7.96 -4.60
CA PRO A 136 -20.51 -7.25 -4.83
C PRO A 136 -21.64 -7.83 -4.01
N GLY A 137 -22.37 -6.97 -3.29
CA GLY A 137 -23.58 -7.37 -2.60
C GLY A 137 -24.68 -7.68 -3.60
N THR A 138 -25.55 -8.61 -3.23
CA THR A 138 -26.65 -9.05 -4.09
C THR A 138 -27.86 -8.13 -4.04
N ASN A 139 -27.99 -7.25 -3.02
CA ASN A 139 -29.11 -6.32 -2.87
C ASN A 139 -28.84 -5.23 -1.79
N PRO A 140 -28.75 -3.94 -2.14
CA PRO A 140 -28.63 -3.38 -3.50
C PRO A 140 -27.28 -3.75 -4.14
N PRO A 141 -27.19 -3.84 -5.48
CA PRO A 141 -25.99 -4.26 -6.21
C PRO A 141 -24.75 -3.34 -6.06
N THR A 142 -24.85 -2.29 -5.23
CA THR A 142 -23.80 -1.31 -4.98
C THR A 142 -23.11 -1.47 -3.61
N SER A 143 -23.61 -2.31 -2.70
CA SER A 143 -22.97 -2.50 -1.39
C SER A 143 -21.98 -3.66 -1.44
N ALA A 144 -20.68 -3.39 -1.40
CA ALA A 144 -19.69 -4.45 -1.28
C ALA A 144 -19.82 -5.15 0.10
N VAL A 145 -19.83 -6.48 0.12
CA VAL A 145 -19.79 -7.31 1.33
C VAL A 145 -18.36 -7.74 1.58
N SER A 146 -17.90 -7.69 2.84
CA SER A 146 -16.56 -8.18 3.18
C SER A 146 -16.50 -9.71 3.08
N VAL A 147 -15.36 -10.20 2.59
CA VAL A 147 -15.02 -11.62 2.52
C VAL A 147 -13.80 -11.86 3.38
N ILE A 148 -13.84 -12.89 4.22
CA ILE A 148 -12.70 -13.34 5.01
C ILE A 148 -12.53 -14.84 4.75
N LEU A 149 -11.33 -15.24 4.35
CA LEU A 149 -10.96 -16.63 4.15
C LEU A 149 -9.86 -17.02 5.12
N ARG A 150 -9.98 -18.21 5.71
CA ARG A 150 -8.99 -18.82 6.60
C ARG A 150 -8.29 -19.98 5.89
N GLY A 151 -6.98 -19.87 5.74
CA GLY A 151 -6.11 -20.88 5.17
C GLY A 151 -5.45 -21.76 6.25
N SER A 152 -5.17 -23.02 5.93
CA SER A 152 -4.35 -23.92 6.76
C SER A 152 -2.88 -23.49 6.82
N PRO A 153 -2.07 -23.99 7.79
CA PRO A 153 -0.64 -23.69 7.90
C PRO A 153 0.19 -23.91 6.62
N ASP A 154 -0.20 -24.89 5.81
CA ASP A 154 0.45 -25.21 4.54
C ASP A 154 -0.11 -24.42 3.33
N GLY A 155 -1.13 -23.58 3.57
CA GLY A 155 -1.82 -22.79 2.55
C GLY A 155 -2.65 -23.61 1.56
N ILE A 156 -2.88 -24.91 1.80
CA ILE A 156 -3.58 -25.80 0.85
C ILE A 156 -5.09 -25.67 0.95
N THR A 157 -5.62 -25.62 2.18
CA THR A 157 -7.06 -25.65 2.42
C THR A 157 -7.54 -24.30 2.90
N TRP A 158 -8.66 -23.84 2.36
CA TRP A 158 -9.22 -22.52 2.65
C TRP A 158 -10.70 -22.63 2.96
N GLN A 159 -11.14 -21.86 3.95
CA GLN A 159 -12.53 -21.84 4.41
C GLN A 159 -13.02 -20.41 4.57
N SER A 160 -14.22 -20.10 4.08
CA SER A 160 -14.85 -18.81 4.31
C SER A 160 -15.29 -18.66 5.76
N MET A 161 -15.11 -17.46 6.30
CA MET A 161 -15.62 -17.06 7.61
C MET A 161 -16.84 -16.17 7.44
N ASP A 162 -17.80 -16.29 8.36
CA ASP A 162 -18.96 -15.39 8.39
C ASP A 162 -18.53 -13.97 8.78
N ALA A 163 -18.48 -13.10 7.76
CA ALA A 163 -18.12 -11.69 7.88
C ALA A 163 -19.33 -10.75 7.97
N THR A 164 -20.57 -11.27 7.89
CA THR A 164 -21.80 -10.46 7.77
C THR A 164 -22.03 -9.51 8.95
N ARG A 165 -21.44 -9.82 10.11
CA ARG A 165 -21.54 -9.04 11.35
C ARG A 165 -20.58 -7.86 11.47
N PHE A 166 -19.55 -7.77 10.62
CA PHE A 166 -18.46 -6.79 10.82
C PHE A 166 -18.68 -5.46 10.11
N GLY A 167 -19.58 -5.37 9.13
CA GLY A 167 -19.59 -4.24 8.19
C GLY A 167 -18.44 -4.38 7.19
N THR A 168 -17.81 -3.27 6.81
CA THR A 168 -16.66 -3.27 5.88
C THR A 168 -15.37 -3.45 6.63
N VAL A 169 -14.80 -4.64 6.52
CA VAL A 169 -13.49 -4.99 7.07
C VAL A 169 -12.40 -4.24 6.30
N VAL A 170 -11.50 -3.58 7.03
CA VAL A 170 -10.40 -2.79 6.46
C VAL A 170 -9.06 -3.46 6.64
N ASP A 171 -8.81 -4.04 7.82
CA ASP A 171 -7.60 -4.82 8.07
C ASP A 171 -7.79 -5.80 9.23
N MET A 172 -6.91 -6.79 9.31
CA MET A 172 -6.94 -7.80 10.36
C MET A 172 -5.52 -8.28 10.70
N ALA A 173 -5.28 -8.60 11.97
CA ALA A 173 -4.03 -9.21 12.41
C ALA A 173 -4.29 -10.26 13.49
N VAL A 174 -3.43 -11.29 13.54
CA VAL A 174 -3.46 -12.32 14.57
C VAL A 174 -2.18 -12.25 15.38
N GLY A 175 -2.33 -11.93 16.65
CA GLY A 175 -1.24 -11.81 17.60
C GLY A 175 -1.27 -12.89 18.67
N PRO A 176 -0.37 -12.83 19.64
CA PRO A 176 -0.19 -13.88 20.64
C PRO A 176 -1.41 -14.06 21.57
N SER A 177 -2.20 -13.00 21.78
CA SER A 177 -3.31 -13.00 22.74
C SER A 177 -4.71 -12.96 22.11
N ALA A 178 -4.81 -12.60 20.82
CA ALA A 178 -6.08 -12.43 20.12
C ALA A 178 -5.91 -12.23 18.60
N TRP A 179 -7.05 -12.30 17.92
CA TRP A 179 -7.33 -11.80 16.60
C TRP A 179 -7.92 -10.40 16.75
N ILE A 180 -7.42 -9.47 15.95
CA ILE A 180 -7.89 -8.09 15.90
C ILE A 180 -8.33 -7.78 14.48
N LEU A 181 -9.57 -7.32 14.34
CA LEU A 181 -10.16 -6.93 13.08
C LEU A 181 -10.64 -5.48 13.18
N ILE A 182 -10.30 -4.66 12.19
CA ILE A 182 -10.80 -3.29 12.05
C ILE A 182 -11.90 -3.29 11.01
N SER A 183 -13.03 -2.69 11.34
CA SER A 183 -14.09 -2.48 10.36
C SER A 183 -14.76 -1.11 10.47
N ASN A 184 -15.47 -0.74 9.41
CA ASN A 184 -16.38 0.39 9.38
C ASN A 184 -17.83 -0.11 9.34
N THR A 185 -18.73 0.55 10.08
CA THR A 185 -20.16 0.17 10.10
C THR A 185 -20.87 0.44 8.77
N ARG A 186 -20.25 1.16 7.82
CA ARG A 186 -20.80 1.44 6.49
C ARG A 186 -19.82 1.10 5.36
N PRO A 187 -20.33 0.63 4.20
CA PRO A 187 -19.51 0.35 3.01
C PRO A 187 -18.78 1.52 2.40
N ASP A 188 -19.34 2.73 2.51
CA ASP A 188 -18.72 3.96 2.00
C ASP A 188 -17.68 4.58 2.96
N LEU A 189 -17.34 3.85 4.03
CA LEU A 189 -16.44 4.29 5.11
C LEU A 189 -16.89 5.57 5.84
N SER A 190 -18.15 5.98 5.68
CA SER A 190 -18.72 7.14 6.37
C SER A 190 -19.23 6.81 7.78
N GLY A 191 -19.23 5.53 8.15
CA GLY A 191 -19.70 5.01 9.43
C GLY A 191 -18.66 5.07 10.53
N ASP A 192 -19.03 4.53 11.68
CA ASP A 192 -18.17 4.41 12.85
C ASP A 192 -17.14 3.29 12.66
N TRP A 193 -15.94 3.53 13.18
CA TRP A 193 -14.86 2.54 13.20
C TRP A 193 -14.97 1.65 14.42
N VAL A 194 -14.89 0.34 14.21
CA VAL A 194 -15.01 -0.67 15.27
C VAL A 194 -13.79 -1.57 15.25
N VAL A 195 -13.14 -1.73 16.41
CA VAL A 195 -12.15 -2.79 16.63
C VAL A 195 -12.84 -4.00 17.21
N TRP A 196 -12.73 -5.13 16.53
CA TRP A 196 -13.23 -6.42 16.97
C TRP A 196 -12.09 -7.27 17.50
N ARG A 197 -12.37 -7.99 18.59
CA ARG A 197 -11.43 -8.91 19.23
C ARG A 197 -12.00 -10.31 19.27
N SER A 198 -11.18 -11.31 18.96
CA SER A 198 -11.51 -12.73 19.16
C SER A 198 -10.30 -13.50 19.68
N THR A 199 -10.50 -14.49 20.55
CA THR A 199 -9.41 -15.39 20.98
C THR A 199 -9.31 -16.66 20.14
N ASN A 200 -10.30 -16.93 19.29
CA ASN A 200 -10.44 -18.19 18.54
C ASN A 200 -10.83 -17.99 17.06
N GLY A 201 -10.96 -16.74 16.61
CA GLY A 201 -11.44 -16.38 15.27
C GLY A 201 -12.93 -16.65 15.03
N GLN A 202 -13.66 -17.22 15.99
CA GLN A 202 -15.07 -17.62 15.84
C GLN A 202 -16.03 -16.71 16.60
N THR A 203 -15.72 -16.45 17.87
CA THR A 203 -16.50 -15.59 18.77
C THR A 203 -15.82 -14.23 18.88
N TRP A 204 -16.54 -13.18 18.53
CA TRP A 204 -16.00 -11.82 18.44
C TRP A 204 -16.71 -10.88 19.39
N THR A 205 -15.95 -9.97 19.98
CA THR A 205 -16.44 -8.88 20.83
C THR A 205 -16.06 -7.56 20.18
N SER A 206 -17.03 -6.66 19.99
CA SER A 206 -16.77 -5.31 19.47
C SER A 206 -16.29 -4.39 20.59
N ASN A 207 -15.35 -3.51 20.23
CA ASN A 207 -14.94 -2.36 21.01
C ASN A 207 -15.17 -1.10 20.16
N PRO A 208 -16.40 -0.57 20.11
CA PRO A 208 -16.72 0.62 19.33
C PRO A 208 -16.09 1.91 19.93
N ALA A 209 -15.68 1.87 21.20
CA ALA A 209 -15.01 2.96 21.89
C ALA A 209 -13.50 2.70 22.05
N TRP A 210 -12.90 1.96 21.10
CA TRP A 210 -11.48 1.62 21.14
C TRP A 210 -10.56 2.85 21.16
N THR A 211 -11.09 4.01 20.74
CA THR A 211 -10.47 5.33 20.86
C THR A 211 -11.49 6.36 21.37
N SER A 212 -11.05 7.24 22.28
CA SER A 212 -11.81 8.42 22.72
C SER A 212 -11.70 9.62 21.77
N ASP A 213 -10.82 9.51 20.76
CA ASP A 213 -10.57 10.54 19.74
C ASP A 213 -11.48 10.27 18.53
N THR A 214 -12.39 11.21 18.25
CA THR A 214 -13.47 11.07 17.25
C THR A 214 -13.01 11.25 15.80
N ILE A 215 -11.72 11.50 15.54
CA ILE A 215 -11.23 11.95 14.24
C ILE A 215 -10.16 11.00 13.67
N THR A 216 -10.39 9.69 13.69
CA THR A 216 -9.36 8.74 13.25
C THR A 216 -9.92 7.70 12.29
N SER A 217 -9.33 7.63 11.10
CA SER A 217 -9.53 6.55 10.14
C SER A 217 -8.39 5.56 10.27
N PRO A 218 -8.55 4.44 11.01
CA PRO A 218 -7.57 3.39 11.03
C PRO A 218 -7.33 2.84 9.62
N LEU A 219 -6.05 2.62 9.28
CA LEU A 219 -5.61 2.19 7.97
C LEU A 219 -5.06 0.76 8.01
N ALA A 220 -4.38 0.39 9.08
CA ALA A 220 -3.81 -0.94 9.22
C ALA A 220 -3.73 -1.38 10.69
N VAL A 221 -3.74 -2.69 10.91
CA VAL A 221 -3.38 -3.34 12.17
C VAL A 221 -2.23 -4.31 11.92
N LYS A 222 -1.22 -4.26 12.79
CA LYS A 222 -0.12 -5.21 12.82
C LYS A 222 -0.09 -5.91 14.16
N ALA A 223 0.34 -7.16 14.15
CA ALA A 223 0.55 -7.97 15.34
C ALA A 223 1.96 -8.53 15.36
N GLY A 224 2.45 -8.78 16.57
CA GLY A 224 3.75 -9.39 16.83
C GLY A 224 3.82 -9.81 18.30
N PRO A 225 4.95 -10.34 18.78
CA PRO A 225 5.00 -10.90 20.13
C PRO A 225 4.76 -9.88 21.25
N SER A 226 5.04 -8.59 21.00
CA SER A 226 4.74 -7.51 21.95
C SER A 226 3.27 -7.07 21.99
N GLY A 227 2.42 -7.58 21.09
CA GLY A 227 0.98 -7.28 21.03
C GLY A 227 0.54 -6.76 19.66
N PHE A 228 -0.14 -5.62 19.65
CA PHE A 228 -0.79 -5.05 18.46
C PHE A 228 -0.46 -3.57 18.31
N ALA A 229 -0.39 -3.11 17.05
CA ALA A 229 -0.35 -1.71 16.69
C ALA A 229 -1.38 -1.41 15.60
N ILE A 230 -2.17 -0.36 15.78
CA ILE A 230 -3.05 0.21 14.76
C ILE A 230 -2.44 1.51 14.29
N THR A 231 -2.33 1.69 12.98
CA THR A 231 -2.00 2.98 12.38
C THR A 231 -3.24 3.61 11.78
N GLY A 232 -3.34 4.93 11.84
CA GLY A 232 -4.47 5.66 11.28
C GLY A 232 -4.11 7.09 10.94
N GLY A 233 -4.91 7.69 10.07
CA GLY A 233 -4.84 9.10 9.73
C GLY A 233 -6.06 9.86 10.23
N SER A 234 -5.87 11.10 10.66
CA SER A 234 -6.98 12.02 10.86
C SER A 234 -7.34 12.69 9.54
N PHE A 235 -8.35 12.19 8.83
CA PHE A 235 -8.97 12.98 7.76
C PHE A 235 -9.96 13.96 8.39
N ALA A 236 -9.48 14.89 9.22
CA ALA A 236 -10.36 15.91 9.75
C ALA A 236 -11.06 16.62 8.58
N LYS A 237 -12.40 16.75 8.65
CA LYS A 237 -13.27 17.40 7.64
C LYS A 237 -12.88 18.84 7.29
N ALA A 238 -11.91 19.43 7.99
CA ALA A 238 -11.28 20.70 7.62
C ALA A 238 -10.06 20.42 6.75
N LEU A 239 -10.15 20.76 5.47
CA LEU A 239 -9.07 20.70 4.48
C LEU A 239 -7.77 21.27 5.10
N GLY A 240 -6.74 20.42 5.29
CA GLY A 240 -5.38 20.89 5.55
C GLY A 240 -4.64 20.39 6.81
N ARG A 241 -5.18 19.48 7.63
CA ARG A 241 -4.41 18.79 8.70
C ARG A 241 -4.79 17.33 8.84
N SER A 242 -3.96 16.46 8.29
CA SER A 242 -3.88 15.04 8.62
C SER A 242 -2.69 14.83 9.55
N ASP A 243 -2.93 14.19 10.70
CA ASP A 243 -1.85 13.75 11.59
C ASP A 243 -1.88 12.22 11.62
N GLY A 244 -0.81 11.60 11.13
CA GLY A 244 -0.59 10.17 11.26
C GLY A 244 -0.41 9.80 12.74
N ALA A 245 -1.16 8.81 13.20
CA ALA A 245 -1.18 8.36 14.59
C ALA A 245 -1.06 6.84 14.69
N VAL A 246 -0.53 6.40 15.84
CA VAL A 246 -0.35 4.99 16.19
C VAL A 246 -1.02 4.72 17.53
N TRP A 247 -1.71 3.60 17.64
CA TRP A 247 -2.22 3.06 18.89
C TRP A 247 -1.64 1.69 19.12
N THR A 248 -1.24 1.39 20.34
CA THR A 248 -0.73 0.06 20.69
C THR A 248 -1.59 -0.58 21.76
N SER A 249 -1.62 -1.91 21.74
CA SER A 249 -2.28 -2.72 22.74
C SER A 249 -1.53 -4.03 22.94
N PRO A 250 -1.03 -4.34 24.15
CA PRO A 250 -0.44 -5.65 24.43
C PRO A 250 -1.46 -6.80 24.36
N ASP A 251 -2.73 -6.55 24.68
CA ASP A 251 -3.78 -7.57 24.86
C ASP A 251 -4.95 -7.48 23.85
N GLY A 252 -4.96 -6.43 23.02
CA GLY A 252 -6.03 -6.11 22.08
C GLY A 252 -7.31 -5.59 22.73
N VAL A 253 -7.31 -5.33 24.05
CA VAL A 253 -8.47 -4.84 24.81
C VAL A 253 -8.35 -3.35 25.04
N ARG A 254 -7.21 -2.90 25.56
CA ARG A 254 -6.95 -1.48 25.86
C ARG A 254 -5.95 -0.91 24.87
N TRP A 255 -6.36 0.15 24.20
CA TRP A 255 -5.56 0.83 23.20
C TRP A 255 -5.02 2.14 23.77
N THR A 256 -3.71 2.35 23.61
CA THR A 256 -3.04 3.58 24.04
C THR A 256 -2.53 4.30 22.82
N ARG A 257 -2.93 5.57 22.64
CA ARG A 257 -2.41 6.42 21.56
C ARG A 257 -0.95 6.78 21.87
N ALA A 258 -0.06 6.55 20.92
CA ALA A 258 1.32 6.98 20.99
C ALA A 258 1.39 8.53 21.01
N PRO A 259 2.18 9.15 21.89
CA PRO A 259 2.37 10.60 21.95
C PRO A 259 3.39 11.08 20.90
N ILE A 260 3.28 10.58 19.67
CA ILE A 260 4.15 10.90 18.53
C ILE A 260 3.32 11.46 17.37
N SER A 261 3.98 12.15 16.44
CA SER A 261 3.40 12.58 15.17
C SER A 261 4.24 12.04 14.02
N LEU A 262 3.60 11.33 13.09
CA LEU A 262 4.23 10.76 11.90
C LEU A 262 4.02 11.63 10.64
N GLY A 263 3.62 12.90 10.81
CA GLY A 263 3.36 13.81 9.70
C GLY A 263 2.06 13.52 8.95
N TYR A 264 1.95 14.10 7.75
CA TYR A 264 0.68 14.26 7.03
C TYR A 264 0.16 12.99 6.36
N THR A 265 1.04 12.05 6.00
CA THR A 265 0.67 10.86 5.22
C THR A 265 1.57 9.66 5.54
N GLY A 266 0.98 8.46 5.53
CA GLY A 266 1.74 7.21 5.44
C GLY A 266 2.31 6.66 6.75
N GLY A 267 1.76 7.03 7.90
CA GLY A 267 2.16 6.44 9.18
C GLY A 267 1.97 4.91 9.18
N SER A 268 3.05 4.19 9.46
CA SER A 268 3.09 2.72 9.51
C SER A 268 3.75 2.26 10.81
N ALA A 269 3.54 1.01 11.16
CA ALA A 269 4.08 0.42 12.38
C ALA A 269 4.49 -1.03 12.17
N VAL A 270 5.44 -1.49 12.98
CA VAL A 270 5.82 -2.89 13.11
C VAL A 270 5.82 -3.26 14.59
N VAL A 271 5.31 -4.44 14.91
CA VAL A 271 5.36 -4.99 16.27
C VAL A 271 6.50 -6.00 16.33
N LEU A 272 7.47 -5.73 17.19
CA LEU A 272 8.70 -6.50 17.36
C LEU A 272 8.57 -7.46 18.54
N ASP A 273 9.55 -8.34 18.70
CA ASP A 273 9.61 -9.27 19.84
C ASP A 273 9.73 -8.56 21.18
N ASN A 274 10.41 -7.41 21.19
CA ASN A 274 10.73 -6.62 22.38
C ASN A 274 10.17 -5.19 22.34
N GLY A 275 9.27 -4.88 21.41
CA GLY A 275 8.66 -3.55 21.37
C GLY A 275 7.87 -3.26 20.10
N PHE A 276 7.86 -1.98 19.75
CA PHE A 276 7.11 -1.38 18.66
C PHE A 276 7.99 -0.39 17.91
N LEU A 277 7.83 -0.35 16.60
CA LEU A 277 8.37 0.70 15.75
C LEU A 277 7.23 1.41 15.04
N ALA A 278 7.30 2.72 14.95
CA ALA A 278 6.41 3.57 14.18
C ALA A 278 7.24 4.43 13.25
N TYR A 279 6.83 4.55 11.99
CA TYR A 279 7.59 5.29 10.99
C TYR A 279 6.69 5.97 9.98
N GLN A 280 7.17 7.05 9.39
CA GLN A 280 6.56 7.66 8.22
C GLN A 280 6.97 6.89 6.96
N GLY A 281 6.00 6.25 6.30
CA GLY A 281 6.25 5.36 5.17
C GLY A 281 6.52 6.07 3.85
N CYS A 282 5.96 7.26 3.61
CA CYS A 282 6.13 7.98 2.35
C CYS A 282 6.11 9.52 2.49
N CYS A 283 6.78 10.14 1.51
CA CYS A 283 6.79 11.56 1.10
C CYS A 283 6.94 12.62 2.21
N GLY A 284 8.11 13.27 2.25
CA GLY A 284 8.36 14.49 3.04
C GLY A 284 9.85 14.72 3.31
N ASP A 285 10.21 15.93 3.75
CA ASP A 285 11.61 16.34 3.94
C ASP A 285 12.32 15.64 5.12
N SER A 286 11.60 14.87 5.95
CA SER A 286 12.20 14.10 7.06
C SER A 286 11.39 12.84 7.38
N THR A 287 11.99 11.66 7.24
CA THR A 287 11.39 10.41 7.72
C THR A 287 11.46 10.34 9.24
N ALA A 288 10.32 10.48 9.91
CA ALA A 288 10.26 10.28 11.36
C ALA A 288 10.18 8.78 11.70
N VAL A 289 11.05 8.31 12.59
CA VAL A 289 11.04 6.94 13.13
C VAL A 289 11.05 7.03 14.66
N PHE A 290 10.16 6.28 15.31
CA PHE A 290 10.05 6.20 16.76
C PHE A 290 9.98 4.75 17.20
N ALA A 291 10.61 4.43 18.33
CA ALA A 291 10.56 3.11 18.93
C ALA A 291 9.97 3.17 20.35
N SER A 292 9.41 2.05 20.79
CA SER A 292 8.91 1.88 22.16
C SER A 292 9.03 0.44 22.61
N LEU A 293 9.51 0.19 23.83
CA LEU A 293 9.50 -1.16 24.41
C LEU A 293 8.12 -1.58 24.93
N ASN A 294 7.24 -0.62 25.25
CA ASN A 294 5.98 -0.89 25.95
C ASN A 294 4.73 -0.32 25.25
N GLY A 295 4.91 0.36 24.11
CA GLY A 295 3.83 1.01 23.35
C GLY A 295 3.33 2.32 23.97
N VAL A 296 3.84 2.73 25.13
CA VAL A 296 3.40 3.94 25.85
C VAL A 296 4.46 5.03 25.81
N ASN A 297 5.72 4.68 26.10
CA ASN A 297 6.85 5.60 26.09
C ASN A 297 7.58 5.45 24.76
N TRP A 298 7.56 6.51 23.94
CA TRP A 298 8.14 6.51 22.61
C TRP A 298 9.33 7.43 22.54
N GLU A 299 10.39 6.95 21.89
CA GLU A 299 11.65 7.65 21.73
C GLU A 299 11.98 7.75 20.23
N PRO A 300 12.55 8.86 19.75
CA PRO A 300 13.08 8.94 18.40
C PRO A 300 14.11 7.83 18.17
N ALA A 301 13.98 7.13 17.06
CA ALA A 301 14.94 6.13 16.61
C ALA A 301 15.58 6.60 15.30
N SER A 302 16.74 6.03 14.97
CA SER A 302 17.38 6.27 13.68
C SER A 302 16.55 5.67 12.54
N SER A 303 16.49 6.40 11.43
CA SER A 303 15.98 5.85 10.18
C SER A 303 17.04 4.96 9.52
N PRO A 304 16.63 3.98 8.69
CA PRO A 304 17.56 3.30 7.80
C PRO A 304 18.41 4.29 6.99
N PRO A 305 19.69 3.99 6.71
CA PRO A 305 20.51 4.81 5.83
C PRO A 305 19.91 4.82 4.42
N GLY A 306 20.18 5.88 3.67
CA GLY A 306 19.66 6.07 2.30
C GLY A 306 18.52 7.08 2.24
N LEU A 307 17.59 7.04 3.21
CA LEU A 307 16.38 7.87 3.24
C LEU A 307 16.67 9.37 3.19
N SER A 308 16.78 9.90 1.97
CA SER A 308 16.96 11.30 1.66
C SER A 308 16.21 11.63 0.37
N GLY A 309 15.45 12.73 0.36
CA GLY A 309 14.68 13.14 -0.80
C GLY A 309 13.49 12.22 -1.11
N THR A 310 13.57 11.49 -2.23
CA THR A 310 12.47 10.70 -2.83
C THR A 310 12.45 9.22 -2.44
N GLU A 311 13.31 8.80 -1.52
CA GLU A 311 13.39 7.41 -1.06
C GLU A 311 12.29 7.09 -0.03
N GLU A 312 11.70 5.91 -0.15
CA GLU A 312 10.63 5.42 0.73
C GLU A 312 10.98 4.07 1.33
N ILE A 313 10.42 3.76 2.50
CA ILE A 313 10.52 2.42 3.10
C ILE A 313 9.52 1.52 2.35
N ALA A 314 10.00 0.84 1.31
CA ALA A 314 9.23 -0.10 0.50
C ALA A 314 8.88 -1.39 1.26
N GLY A 315 9.67 -1.74 2.28
CA GLY A 315 9.44 -2.91 3.10
C GLY A 315 10.18 -2.84 4.43
N LEU A 316 9.52 -3.33 5.49
CA LEU A 316 10.13 -3.51 6.80
C LEU A 316 9.67 -4.85 7.35
N LEU A 317 10.58 -5.80 7.48
CA LEU A 317 10.28 -7.19 7.83
C LEU A 317 11.22 -7.71 8.92
N HIS A 318 10.76 -8.75 9.62
CA HIS A 318 11.56 -9.45 10.63
C HIS A 318 12.04 -10.79 10.09
N VAL A 319 13.33 -11.08 10.24
CA VAL A 319 13.94 -12.36 9.85
C VAL A 319 14.81 -12.85 11.01
N GLY A 320 14.38 -13.91 11.68
CA GLY A 320 15.06 -14.39 12.88
C GLY A 320 14.98 -13.37 14.02
N SER A 321 16.08 -12.67 14.30
CA SER A 321 16.16 -11.58 15.30
C SER A 321 16.52 -10.22 14.68
N ASN A 322 16.54 -10.17 13.35
CA ASN A 322 17.01 -9.03 12.59
C ASN A 322 15.80 -8.29 11.99
N LEU A 323 15.83 -6.97 12.14
CA LEU A 323 14.93 -6.07 11.42
C LEU A 323 15.59 -5.73 10.09
N VAL A 324 14.91 -6.00 8.99
CA VAL A 324 15.40 -5.70 7.64
C VAL A 324 14.54 -4.59 7.06
N ALA A 325 15.17 -3.49 6.68
CA ALA A 325 14.55 -2.40 5.93
C ALA A 325 14.96 -2.50 4.47
N VAL A 326 13.96 -2.42 3.59
CA VAL A 326 14.12 -2.21 2.16
C VAL A 326 13.66 -0.79 1.88
N THR A 327 14.60 0.05 1.46
CA THR A 327 14.33 1.44 1.07
C THR A 327 14.50 1.54 -0.43
N CYS A 328 13.61 2.23 -1.13
CA CYS A 328 13.68 2.34 -2.59
C CYS A 328 13.38 3.77 -3.04
N ASN A 329 14.02 4.18 -4.11
CA ASN A 329 13.61 5.36 -4.87
C ASN A 329 12.32 5.08 -5.64
N GLN A 330 11.48 6.10 -5.83
CA GLN A 330 10.36 6.02 -6.75
C GLN A 330 10.85 5.65 -8.17
N VAL A 331 9.96 5.01 -8.95
CA VAL A 331 10.22 4.66 -10.36
C VAL A 331 10.32 5.98 -11.17
N PRO A 332 11.24 6.12 -12.14
CA PRO A 332 11.97 5.07 -12.87
C PRO A 332 13.31 4.63 -12.27
N ASP A 333 13.85 5.37 -11.31
CA ASP A 333 15.17 5.05 -10.75
C ASP A 333 15.12 3.71 -10.00
N GLY A 334 14.07 3.52 -9.19
CA GLY A 334 13.70 2.23 -8.57
C GLY A 334 14.79 1.58 -7.72
N ALA A 335 15.93 2.25 -7.52
CA ALA A 335 17.08 1.72 -6.83
C ALA A 335 16.72 1.48 -5.37
N CYS A 336 16.95 0.25 -4.92
CA CYS A 336 16.64 -0.16 -3.56
C CYS A 336 17.92 -0.45 -2.76
N ASN A 337 17.94 -0.02 -1.51
CA ASN A 337 18.96 -0.34 -0.52
C ASN A 337 18.38 -1.28 0.55
N VAL A 338 19.20 -2.23 0.98
CA VAL A 338 18.89 -3.11 2.12
C VAL A 338 19.71 -2.69 3.31
N SER A 339 19.06 -2.55 4.45
CA SER A 339 19.72 -2.31 5.73
C SER A 339 19.18 -3.27 6.77
N THR A 340 20.07 -3.76 7.61
CA THR A 340 19.71 -4.62 8.74
C THR A 340 19.97 -3.89 10.04
N GLY A 341 19.06 -4.02 10.99
CA GLY A 341 19.14 -3.39 12.29
C GLY A 341 18.53 -4.26 13.38
N ARG A 342 18.71 -3.82 14.63
CA ARG A 342 18.07 -4.40 15.81
C ARG A 342 17.63 -3.28 16.73
N LEU A 343 16.49 -3.47 17.38
CA LEU A 343 16.06 -2.58 18.45
C LEU A 343 16.83 -2.93 19.72
N GLU A 344 17.69 -2.02 20.15
CA GLU A 344 18.58 -2.20 21.30
C GLU A 344 18.38 -1.09 22.33
N GLY A 345 18.88 -1.35 23.54
CA GLY A 345 18.86 -0.41 24.66
C GLY A 345 17.70 -0.62 25.65
N SER A 346 17.55 0.36 26.53
CA SER A 346 16.49 0.43 27.54
C SER A 346 15.70 1.73 27.41
N ALA A 347 14.58 1.85 28.11
CA ALA A 347 13.83 3.10 28.17
C ALA A 347 14.75 4.29 28.53
N GLY A 348 14.68 5.36 27.73
CA GLY A 348 15.52 6.55 27.76
C GLY A 348 16.80 6.46 26.89
N SER A 349 17.01 5.34 26.20
CA SER A 349 18.22 5.04 25.41
C SER A 349 17.94 4.11 24.22
N LEU A 350 16.69 4.02 23.78
CA LEU A 350 16.30 3.11 22.69
C LEU A 350 16.91 3.58 21.37
N ALA A 351 17.54 2.66 20.65
CA ALA A 351 18.15 2.94 19.37
C ALA A 351 18.03 1.75 18.42
N ILE A 352 18.11 2.06 17.13
CA ILE A 352 18.37 1.05 16.11
C ILE A 352 19.75 1.35 15.52
N HIS A 353 20.61 0.35 15.51
CA HIS A 353 21.89 0.45 14.83
C HIS A 353 21.74 -0.19 13.45
N TRP A 354 21.47 0.66 12.45
CA TRP A 354 21.36 0.21 11.07
C TRP A 354 22.74 -0.04 10.47
N GLN A 355 22.89 -1.18 9.85
CA GLN A 355 24.02 -1.54 9.02
C GLN A 355 23.53 -1.70 7.58
N ALA A 356 24.08 -0.90 6.68
CA ALA A 356 23.84 -1.08 5.25
C ALA A 356 24.42 -2.43 4.80
N ASP A 357 23.61 -3.21 4.08
CA ASP A 357 24.05 -4.46 3.47
C ASP A 357 24.38 -4.20 2.01
N ALA A 358 25.66 -3.96 1.73
CA ALA A 358 26.14 -3.69 0.38
C ALA A 358 25.94 -4.89 -0.57
N GLY A 359 26.01 -6.12 -0.04
CA GLY A 359 25.81 -7.33 -0.84
C GLY A 359 24.35 -7.45 -1.27
N ALA A 360 23.43 -7.36 -0.33
CA ALA A 360 22.00 -7.40 -0.63
C ALA A 360 21.54 -6.20 -1.49
N THR A 361 22.10 -5.01 -1.25
CA THR A 361 21.85 -3.82 -2.08
C THR A 361 22.33 -4.05 -3.52
N GLN A 362 23.50 -4.68 -3.71
CA GLN A 362 23.98 -5.03 -5.04
C GLN A 362 23.05 -6.04 -5.74
N GLU A 363 22.51 -7.01 -5.00
CA GLU A 363 21.53 -7.96 -5.54
C GLU A 363 20.22 -7.27 -5.98
N LEU A 364 19.86 -6.14 -5.34
CA LEU A 364 18.71 -5.30 -5.72
C LEU A 364 19.01 -4.27 -6.83
N HIS A 365 20.22 -4.23 -7.39
CA HIS A 365 20.50 -3.29 -8.46
C HIS A 365 19.61 -3.58 -9.69
N GLY A 366 18.89 -2.55 -10.16
CA GLY A 366 17.91 -2.67 -11.26
C GLY A 366 16.65 -3.45 -10.89
N TYR A 367 16.34 -3.61 -9.61
CA TYR A 367 15.19 -4.36 -9.10
C TYR A 367 14.15 -3.43 -8.48
N THR A 368 12.87 -3.69 -8.71
CA THR A 368 11.77 -3.01 -8.01
C THR A 368 10.96 -3.99 -7.18
N ALA A 369 10.81 -3.70 -5.88
CA ALA A 369 10.05 -4.53 -4.97
C ALA A 369 8.53 -4.33 -5.14
N THR A 370 7.79 -5.44 -5.19
CA THR A 370 6.31 -5.47 -5.18
C THR A 370 5.77 -5.89 -3.82
N ALA A 371 6.47 -6.77 -3.11
CA ALA A 371 6.11 -7.24 -1.78
C ALA A 371 7.35 -7.60 -0.96
N SER A 372 7.22 -7.54 0.35
CA SER A 372 8.19 -8.12 1.27
C SER A 372 7.48 -8.77 2.45
N THR A 373 8.01 -9.89 2.93
CA THR A 373 7.44 -10.63 4.05
C THR A 373 8.53 -11.43 4.76
N GLY A 374 8.38 -11.60 6.07
CA GLY A 374 9.33 -12.33 6.91
C GLY A 374 8.60 -13.31 7.82
N ALA A 375 9.18 -14.49 7.99
CA ALA A 375 8.65 -15.55 8.85
C ALA A 375 9.78 -16.47 9.33
N THR A 376 9.41 -17.52 10.07
CA THR A 376 10.34 -18.56 10.54
C THR A 376 11.04 -19.28 9.38
N ILE A 377 10.38 -19.42 8.22
CA ILE A 377 10.99 -20.06 7.04
C ILE A 377 12.03 -19.16 6.34
N GLY A 378 12.02 -17.86 6.62
CA GLY A 378 12.93 -16.87 6.03
C GLY A 378 12.27 -15.52 5.76
N GLY A 379 13.10 -14.58 5.34
CA GLY A 379 12.71 -13.30 4.75
C GLY A 379 12.71 -13.37 3.24
N PHE A 380 11.72 -12.74 2.63
CA PHE A 380 11.55 -12.68 1.19
C PHE A 380 11.23 -11.26 0.76
N ILE A 381 11.92 -10.80 -0.28
CA ILE A 381 11.60 -9.58 -1.01
C ILE A 381 11.27 -10.05 -2.42
N PHE A 382 10.07 -9.75 -2.90
CA PHE A 382 9.59 -10.09 -4.24
C PHE A 382 9.59 -8.84 -5.11
N GLY A 383 10.00 -9.00 -6.36
CA GLY A 383 10.14 -7.89 -7.29
C GLY A 383 10.54 -8.33 -8.68
N TYR A 384 10.77 -7.36 -9.54
CA TYR A 384 11.13 -7.60 -10.93
C TYR A 384 12.31 -6.74 -11.36
N ASP A 385 13.04 -7.26 -12.35
CA ASP A 385 14.13 -6.55 -13.00
C ASP A 385 13.58 -5.44 -13.91
N LEU A 386 14.01 -4.20 -13.73
CA LEU A 386 13.53 -3.03 -14.47
C LEU A 386 13.88 -3.08 -15.96
N ALA A 387 14.96 -3.77 -16.33
CA ALA A 387 15.40 -3.86 -17.72
C ALA A 387 14.67 -4.97 -18.48
N THR A 388 14.50 -6.13 -17.84
CA THR A 388 14.01 -7.36 -18.49
C THR A 388 12.60 -7.78 -18.06
N TYR A 389 12.07 -7.21 -16.98
CA TYR A 389 10.84 -7.63 -16.29
C TYR A 389 10.88 -9.09 -15.82
N ALA A 390 12.08 -9.65 -15.68
CA ALA A 390 12.27 -10.95 -15.07
C ALA A 390 11.81 -10.89 -13.61
N ARG A 391 11.01 -11.88 -13.20
CA ARG A 391 10.46 -12.00 -11.85
C ARG A 391 11.47 -12.66 -10.94
N LEU A 392 11.66 -12.06 -9.78
CA LEU A 392 12.78 -12.34 -8.91
C LEU A 392 12.30 -12.35 -7.46
N VAL A 393 12.99 -13.14 -6.66
CA VAL A 393 12.89 -13.11 -5.20
C VAL A 393 14.29 -13.02 -4.63
N LEU A 394 14.49 -12.12 -3.68
CA LEU A 394 15.62 -12.17 -2.76
C LEU A 394 15.16 -12.91 -1.51
N SER A 395 15.85 -13.99 -1.17
CA SER A 395 15.56 -14.79 0.01
C SER A 395 16.73 -14.75 1.00
N SER A 396 16.39 -14.81 2.28
CA SER A 396 17.35 -14.89 3.37
C SER A 396 16.79 -15.73 4.52
N HIS A 397 17.61 -16.58 5.13
CA HIS A 397 17.21 -17.33 6.32
C HIS A 397 17.49 -16.57 7.63
N ASP A 398 18.41 -15.61 7.60
CA ASP A 398 18.90 -14.89 8.78
C ASP A 398 18.70 -13.36 8.69
N GLY A 399 18.31 -12.82 7.54
CA GLY A 399 18.20 -11.38 7.30
C GLY A 399 19.55 -10.67 7.11
N LEU A 400 20.64 -11.43 6.97
CA LEU A 400 22.01 -10.94 6.80
C LEU A 400 22.65 -11.44 5.50
N SER A 401 22.27 -12.62 5.04
CA SER A 401 22.75 -13.21 3.81
C SER A 401 21.60 -13.35 2.82
N TRP A 402 21.65 -12.59 1.74
CA TRP A 402 20.60 -12.54 0.73
C TRP A 402 21.02 -13.24 -0.56
N ARG A 403 20.08 -13.97 -1.16
CA ARG A 403 20.28 -14.64 -2.44
C ARG A 403 19.19 -14.25 -3.42
N ARG A 404 19.58 -13.70 -4.56
CA ARG A 404 18.69 -13.46 -5.70
C ARG A 404 18.41 -14.76 -6.45
N THR A 405 17.13 -15.04 -6.68
CA THR A 405 16.66 -16.22 -7.41
C THR A 405 15.61 -15.80 -8.42
N ALA A 406 15.74 -16.29 -9.65
CA ALA A 406 14.71 -16.14 -10.68
C ALA A 406 13.52 -17.06 -10.37
N LEU A 407 12.32 -16.49 -10.40
CA LEU A 407 11.09 -17.26 -10.30
C LEU A 407 10.79 -17.93 -11.65
N ALA A 408 10.08 -19.06 -11.60
CA ALA A 408 9.63 -19.74 -12.81
C ALA A 408 8.76 -18.81 -13.67
N ALA A 409 8.80 -18.99 -14.99
CA ALA A 409 8.11 -18.10 -15.93
C ALA A 409 6.57 -18.14 -15.81
N ASP A 410 6.03 -19.17 -15.19
CA ASP A 410 4.62 -19.40 -14.89
C ASP A 410 4.27 -19.17 -13.41
N ALA A 411 5.25 -18.84 -12.55
CA ALA A 411 4.98 -18.47 -11.17
C ALA A 411 3.98 -17.31 -11.13
N PHE A 412 2.98 -17.44 -10.25
CA PHE A 412 1.86 -16.51 -10.14
C PHE A 412 1.10 -16.28 -11.46
N GLY A 413 1.09 -17.23 -12.39
CA GLY A 413 0.39 -17.10 -13.67
C GLY A 413 1.05 -16.08 -14.61
N GLY A 414 2.36 -15.85 -14.48
CA GLY A 414 3.09 -14.96 -15.38
C GLY A 414 3.35 -13.55 -14.84
N GLY A 415 2.70 -13.17 -13.72
CA GLY A 415 2.84 -11.85 -13.08
C GLY A 415 3.68 -11.89 -11.80
N LEU A 416 3.64 -10.79 -11.05
CA LEU A 416 4.19 -10.69 -9.71
C LEU A 416 3.28 -9.89 -8.76
N PRO A 417 2.68 -10.56 -7.76
CA PRO A 417 1.69 -9.92 -6.90
C PRO A 417 2.35 -9.05 -5.83
N ASN A 418 1.54 -8.22 -5.19
CA ASN A 418 1.92 -7.44 -4.01
C ASN A 418 1.32 -7.99 -2.71
N LEU A 419 0.41 -8.96 -2.81
CA LEU A 419 -0.18 -9.66 -1.68
C LEU A 419 0.52 -11.00 -1.45
N ILE A 420 1.53 -10.99 -0.59
CA ILE A 420 2.28 -12.18 -0.18
C ILE A 420 2.44 -12.19 1.34
N ALA A 421 2.20 -13.34 1.97
CA ALA A 421 2.43 -13.55 3.39
C ALA A 421 3.21 -14.85 3.62
N ALA A 422 4.25 -14.79 4.44
CA ALA A 422 4.98 -15.97 4.90
C ALA A 422 4.55 -16.34 6.33
N GLY A 423 4.23 -17.61 6.53
CA GLY A 423 3.94 -18.24 7.81
C GLY A 423 5.05 -19.20 8.24
N GLY A 424 4.80 -19.97 9.30
CA GLY A 424 5.80 -20.89 9.86
C GLY A 424 6.18 -22.09 8.97
N SER A 425 5.32 -22.45 8.01
CA SER A 425 5.49 -23.64 7.16
C SER A 425 5.38 -23.40 5.66
N ALA A 426 4.87 -22.24 5.25
CA ALA A 426 4.66 -21.91 3.85
C ALA A 426 4.62 -20.39 3.66
N ALA A 427 4.74 -19.94 2.42
CA ALA A 427 4.32 -18.64 1.95
C ALA A 427 3.10 -18.81 1.04
N VAL A 428 2.19 -17.85 1.10
CA VAL A 428 1.01 -17.75 0.24
C VAL A 428 1.06 -16.41 -0.48
N GLY A 429 0.62 -16.38 -1.73
CA GLY A 429 0.44 -15.16 -2.49
C GLY A 429 -0.83 -15.20 -3.33
N ILE A 430 -1.36 -14.02 -3.68
CA ILE A 430 -2.55 -13.90 -4.52
C ILE A 430 -2.09 -13.49 -5.91
N GLY A 431 -1.78 -14.50 -6.73
CA GLY A 431 -1.33 -14.33 -8.10
C GLY A 431 -2.47 -14.43 -9.10
N TRP A 432 -2.10 -14.76 -10.33
CA TRP A 432 -3.02 -14.87 -11.45
C TRP A 432 -3.16 -16.32 -11.91
N THR A 433 -4.24 -16.63 -12.61
CA THR A 433 -4.35 -17.82 -13.43
C THR A 433 -4.72 -17.45 -14.85
N ASP A 434 -3.92 -17.93 -15.79
CA ASP A 434 -4.16 -17.69 -17.20
C ASP A 434 -5.18 -18.73 -17.71
N THR A 435 -6.43 -18.30 -17.79
CA THR A 435 -7.48 -19.05 -18.48
C THR A 435 -7.92 -18.25 -19.70
N THR A 436 -7.11 -18.23 -20.76
CA THR A 436 -7.52 -17.66 -22.06
C THR A 436 -8.80 -18.35 -22.56
N PRO A 437 -9.87 -17.64 -23.01
CA PRO A 437 -10.06 -16.21 -23.28
C PRO A 437 -10.86 -15.46 -22.18
N ALA A 438 -11.00 -16.04 -20.99
CA ALA A 438 -11.84 -15.54 -19.90
C ALA A 438 -11.15 -14.46 -19.04
N GLY A 439 -10.11 -13.79 -19.56
CA GLY A 439 -9.32 -12.84 -18.76
C GLY A 439 -8.56 -13.53 -17.65
N VAL A 440 -7.85 -12.74 -16.85
CA VAL A 440 -6.94 -13.27 -15.83
C VAL A 440 -7.64 -13.29 -14.48
N GLY A 441 -7.89 -14.50 -13.96
CA GLY A 441 -8.43 -14.72 -12.61
C GLY A 441 -7.40 -14.41 -11.54
N ARG A 442 -7.85 -14.17 -10.30
CA ARG A 442 -6.97 -14.05 -9.13
C ARG A 442 -7.11 -15.32 -8.30
N ASP A 443 -5.98 -15.97 -8.05
CA ASP A 443 -5.94 -17.24 -7.33
C ASP A 443 -4.85 -17.29 -6.29
N LEU A 444 -5.00 -18.24 -5.37
CA LEU A 444 -3.99 -18.51 -4.35
C LEU A 444 -2.86 -19.35 -4.92
N TRP A 445 -1.66 -18.89 -4.64
CA TRP A 445 -0.42 -19.58 -4.88
C TRP A 445 0.23 -19.88 -3.54
N ARG A 446 0.90 -21.02 -3.44
CA ARG A 446 1.66 -21.40 -2.25
C ARG A 446 3.08 -21.80 -2.62
N SER A 447 3.96 -21.64 -1.65
CA SER A 447 5.35 -22.06 -1.72
C SER A 447 5.82 -22.51 -0.33
N THR A 448 6.64 -23.57 -0.26
CA THR A 448 7.25 -24.02 1.00
C THR A 448 8.64 -23.41 1.24
N ASP A 449 9.23 -22.80 0.20
CA ASP A 449 10.59 -22.25 0.20
C ASP A 449 10.63 -20.76 -0.22
N GLY A 450 9.47 -20.18 -0.55
CA GLY A 450 9.32 -18.82 -1.07
C GLY A 450 9.79 -18.63 -2.52
N MET A 451 10.29 -19.67 -3.19
CA MET A 451 10.92 -19.61 -4.51
C MET A 451 10.16 -20.44 -5.55
N THR A 452 9.69 -21.60 -5.15
CA THR A 452 8.93 -22.53 -5.98
C THR A 452 7.45 -22.38 -5.67
N TRP A 453 6.68 -21.88 -6.62
CA TRP A 453 5.28 -21.54 -6.43
C TRP A 453 4.37 -22.49 -7.20
N SER A 454 3.30 -22.92 -6.54
CA SER A 454 2.27 -23.78 -7.14
C SER A 454 0.88 -23.23 -6.85
N LEU A 455 -0.02 -23.38 -7.81
CA LEU A 455 -1.43 -23.03 -7.64
C LEU A 455 -2.08 -23.91 -6.55
N VAL A 456 -2.86 -23.29 -5.67
CA VAL A 456 -3.73 -24.00 -4.72
C VAL A 456 -4.97 -24.46 -5.48
N SER A 457 -5.30 -25.75 -5.41
CA SER A 457 -6.28 -26.42 -6.30
C SER A 457 -7.76 -26.01 -6.14
N ALA A 458 -8.04 -24.85 -5.57
CA ALA A 458 -9.36 -24.27 -5.48
C ALA A 458 -9.26 -22.82 -5.97
N PRO A 459 -9.77 -22.49 -7.18
CA PRO A 459 -9.80 -21.11 -7.60
C PRO A 459 -10.68 -20.34 -6.62
N LEU A 460 -10.15 -19.25 -6.06
CA LEU A 460 -10.89 -18.44 -5.09
C LEU A 460 -11.92 -17.56 -5.77
N VAL A 461 -11.59 -17.15 -6.99
CA VAL A 461 -12.37 -16.25 -7.82
C VAL A 461 -12.31 -16.83 -9.22
N PRO A 462 -13.33 -17.56 -9.70
CA PRO A 462 -13.35 -17.89 -11.10
C PRO A 462 -13.28 -16.59 -11.90
N PRO A 463 -12.55 -16.59 -13.02
CA PRO A 463 -12.43 -15.41 -13.87
C PRO A 463 -13.82 -14.86 -14.15
N ALA A 464 -14.03 -13.55 -13.92
CA ALA A 464 -15.32 -12.94 -14.19
C ALA A 464 -15.76 -13.30 -15.63
N PRO A 465 -17.01 -13.69 -15.88
CA PRO A 465 -17.44 -14.13 -17.21
C PRO A 465 -17.20 -13.03 -18.25
N GLN A 466 -16.11 -13.14 -19.01
CA GLN A 466 -15.60 -12.00 -19.80
C GLN A 466 -16.43 -11.73 -21.06
N VAL A 467 -17.05 -12.76 -21.63
CA VAL A 467 -17.95 -12.55 -22.77
C VAL A 467 -19.33 -12.95 -22.30
N PRO A 468 -20.25 -12.00 -22.07
CA PRO A 468 -21.67 -12.32 -21.92
C PRO A 468 -22.05 -13.31 -23.02
N GLY A 469 -22.47 -14.52 -22.64
CA GLY A 469 -22.86 -15.53 -23.61
C GLY A 469 -23.89 -14.98 -24.61
N GLY A 470 -23.89 -15.50 -25.83
CA GLY A 470 -24.86 -15.11 -26.87
C GLY A 470 -24.24 -14.42 -28.08
N ALA A 471 -25.07 -14.27 -29.12
CA ALA A 471 -24.67 -13.71 -30.40
C ALA A 471 -24.12 -12.28 -30.26
N CYS A 472 -23.24 -11.89 -31.17
CA CYS A 472 -22.78 -10.51 -31.26
C CYS A 472 -23.94 -9.59 -31.67
N PRO A 473 -24.16 -8.46 -30.96
CA PRO A 473 -25.15 -7.49 -31.38
C PRO A 473 -24.78 -6.88 -32.76
N PRO A 474 -25.67 -6.10 -33.37
CA PRO A 474 -25.30 -5.26 -34.51
C PRO A 474 -24.16 -4.29 -34.14
N ALA A 475 -23.25 -4.03 -35.08
CA ALA A 475 -22.12 -3.14 -34.86
C ALA A 475 -22.60 -1.75 -34.38
N PRO A 476 -22.04 -1.20 -33.29
CA PRO A 476 -22.49 0.08 -32.75
C PRO A 476 -22.17 1.21 -33.71
N THR A 477 -23.08 2.19 -33.79
CA THR A 477 -22.91 3.42 -34.56
C THR A 477 -22.88 4.68 -33.69
N THR A 478 -23.10 4.54 -32.38
CA THR A 478 -22.99 5.62 -31.39
C THR A 478 -22.11 5.20 -30.22
N VAL A 479 -21.54 6.20 -29.52
CA VAL A 479 -20.77 5.95 -28.30
C VAL A 479 -21.64 5.31 -27.22
N GLN A 480 -22.93 5.69 -27.12
CA GLN A 480 -23.85 5.07 -26.16
C GLN A 480 -23.99 3.56 -26.39
N GLN A 481 -24.22 3.15 -27.64
CA GLN A 481 -24.34 1.73 -27.96
C GLN A 481 -23.05 0.96 -27.62
N LEU A 482 -21.89 1.58 -27.81
CA LEU A 482 -20.63 0.98 -27.42
C LEU A 482 -20.50 0.84 -25.88
N VAL A 483 -20.90 1.86 -25.12
CA VAL A 483 -20.97 1.80 -23.65
C VAL A 483 -21.88 0.65 -23.22
N ASP A 484 -23.07 0.53 -23.82
CA ASP A 484 -24.07 -0.49 -23.47
C ASP A 484 -23.57 -1.91 -23.77
N ILE A 485 -22.77 -2.09 -24.83
CA ILE A 485 -22.14 -3.38 -25.17
C ILE A 485 -20.99 -3.71 -24.20
N GLY A 486 -20.22 -2.71 -23.79
CA GLY A 486 -19.02 -2.87 -22.97
C GLY A 486 -17.79 -3.28 -23.79
N SER A 487 -16.61 -2.83 -23.37
CA SER A 487 -15.34 -3.01 -24.11
C SER A 487 -14.97 -4.48 -24.34
N VAL A 488 -15.22 -5.35 -23.35
CA VAL A 488 -14.87 -6.77 -23.47
C VAL A 488 -15.70 -7.47 -24.56
N LYS A 489 -17.02 -7.30 -24.55
CA LYS A 489 -17.92 -7.88 -25.57
C LYS A 489 -17.67 -7.22 -26.93
N ALA A 490 -17.41 -5.92 -26.96
CA ALA A 490 -17.11 -5.20 -28.20
C ALA A 490 -15.82 -5.69 -28.86
N ALA A 491 -14.74 -5.87 -28.10
CA ALA A 491 -13.49 -6.41 -28.60
C ALA A 491 -13.64 -7.86 -29.11
N ALA A 492 -14.38 -8.70 -28.38
CA ALA A 492 -14.66 -10.08 -28.80
C ALA A 492 -15.50 -10.16 -30.10
N CYS A 493 -16.46 -9.24 -30.27
CA CYS A 493 -17.38 -9.26 -31.41
C CYS A 493 -16.88 -8.52 -32.65
N TYR A 494 -16.14 -7.43 -32.45
CA TYR A 494 -15.77 -6.49 -33.51
C TYR A 494 -14.28 -6.23 -33.56
N GLY A 495 -13.45 -7.03 -32.86
CA GLY A 495 -12.00 -6.86 -32.73
C GLY A 495 -11.36 -6.07 -33.88
N THR A 496 -11.15 -6.73 -35.01
CA THR A 496 -10.52 -6.13 -36.19
C THR A 496 -11.47 -5.34 -37.11
N GLN A 497 -12.76 -5.25 -36.77
CA GLN A 497 -13.75 -4.53 -37.55
C GLN A 497 -13.63 -3.02 -37.28
N SER A 498 -13.57 -2.23 -38.35
CA SER A 498 -13.63 -0.78 -38.24
C SER A 498 -15.06 -0.34 -37.87
N LEU A 499 -15.18 0.37 -36.76
CA LEU A 499 -16.43 0.94 -36.24
C LEU A 499 -16.43 2.45 -36.46
N THR A 500 -17.58 3.01 -36.84
CA THR A 500 -17.78 4.46 -36.94
C THR A 500 -18.83 4.88 -35.95
N LEU A 501 -18.43 5.70 -34.97
CA LEU A 501 -19.24 6.05 -33.81
C LEU A 501 -19.50 7.55 -33.78
N GLN A 502 -20.75 7.92 -33.57
CA GLN A 502 -21.16 9.29 -33.27
C GLN A 502 -21.21 9.53 -31.76
N GLY A 503 -20.65 10.66 -31.32
CA GLY A 503 -20.67 11.10 -29.93
C GLY A 503 -20.08 12.50 -29.75
N PHE A 504 -19.49 12.76 -28.60
CA PHE A 504 -18.86 14.03 -28.25
C PHE A 504 -17.41 13.82 -27.82
N SER A 505 -16.54 14.76 -28.19
CA SER A 505 -15.19 14.86 -27.66
C SER A 505 -15.26 15.12 -26.16
N SER A 506 -14.43 14.42 -25.38
CA SER A 506 -14.31 14.66 -23.96
C SER A 506 -12.84 14.68 -23.55
N ASN A 507 -12.54 15.39 -22.47
CA ASN A 507 -11.28 15.25 -21.75
C ASN A 507 -11.59 14.55 -20.42
N CYS A 508 -10.58 14.23 -19.63
CA CYS A 508 -10.80 13.66 -18.30
C CYS A 508 -10.73 14.70 -17.16
N GLY A 509 -10.67 16.00 -17.49
CA GLY A 509 -10.63 17.07 -16.49
C GLY A 509 -9.48 17.00 -15.48
N GLY A 510 -8.39 16.26 -15.78
CA GLY A 510 -7.25 16.10 -14.87
C GLY A 510 -6.95 14.67 -14.41
N CYS A 511 -7.47 13.62 -15.06
CA CYS A 511 -7.14 12.23 -14.69
C CYS A 511 -5.67 11.82 -14.96
N GLY A 512 -4.79 12.71 -15.40
CA GLY A 512 -3.35 12.46 -15.48
C GLY A 512 -2.64 12.73 -14.16
N GLY A 513 -2.71 11.80 -13.21
CA GLY A 513 -1.84 11.83 -12.02
C GLY A 513 -0.39 11.50 -12.38
N THR A 514 0.58 11.93 -11.56
CA THR A 514 2.02 11.72 -11.77
C THR A 514 2.51 10.29 -11.47
N GLY A 515 1.63 9.30 -11.54
CA GLY A 515 1.92 7.92 -11.12
C GLY A 515 1.16 6.89 -11.95
N LEU A 516 0.95 7.16 -13.24
CA LEU A 516 0.39 6.17 -14.16
C LEU A 516 1.45 5.14 -14.56
N PRO A 517 1.09 3.85 -14.61
CA PRO A 517 2.02 2.82 -15.07
C PRO A 517 2.53 3.16 -16.47
N GLN A 518 3.81 2.92 -16.71
CA GLN A 518 4.38 3.06 -18.04
C GLN A 518 3.85 1.93 -18.91
N MET A 519 3.31 2.30 -20.06
CA MET A 519 2.85 1.34 -21.06
C MET A 519 3.82 1.28 -22.22
N LYS A 520 3.99 0.09 -22.79
CA LYS A 520 4.63 -0.10 -24.08
C LYS A 520 3.65 -0.81 -25.01
N PRO A 521 3.31 -0.26 -26.18
CA PRO A 521 3.68 1.08 -26.61
C PRO A 521 2.98 2.15 -25.74
N ASP A 522 3.63 3.30 -25.58
CA ASP A 522 3.20 4.41 -24.71
C ASP A 522 1.85 5.01 -25.10
N TRP A 523 1.56 5.05 -26.41
CA TRP A 523 0.30 5.58 -26.94
C TRP A 523 -0.93 4.71 -26.65
N MET A 524 -0.77 3.49 -26.11
CA MET A 524 -1.88 2.60 -25.73
C MET A 524 -2.40 2.83 -24.30
N SER A 525 -2.18 4.01 -23.73
CA SER A 525 -2.52 4.36 -22.34
C SER A 525 -4.01 4.22 -21.96
N GLY A 526 -4.92 4.20 -22.95
CA GLY A 526 -6.35 4.01 -22.78
C GLY A 526 -6.75 2.69 -22.12
N ALA A 527 -5.85 1.69 -22.07
CA ALA A 527 -6.09 0.40 -21.43
C ALA A 527 -6.40 0.50 -19.92
N TYR A 528 -5.90 1.55 -19.25
CA TYR A 528 -6.20 1.84 -17.84
C TYR A 528 -7.36 2.81 -17.64
N GLY A 529 -8.08 3.17 -18.70
CA GLY A 529 -9.03 4.28 -18.65
C GLY A 529 -8.37 5.65 -18.64
N TYR A 530 -7.04 5.75 -18.82
CA TYR A 530 -6.27 6.98 -18.95
C TYR A 530 -5.86 7.22 -20.40
N GLY A 531 -6.84 7.48 -21.26
CA GLY A 531 -6.59 7.81 -22.66
C GLY A 531 -6.00 9.21 -22.79
N ALA A 532 -5.17 9.42 -23.83
CA ALA A 532 -4.81 10.77 -24.25
C ALA A 532 -6.05 11.61 -24.64
N TRP A 533 -7.15 10.93 -24.98
CA TRP A 533 -8.42 11.53 -25.33
C TRP A 533 -9.60 10.60 -24.96
N TYR A 534 -10.80 11.17 -24.87
CA TYR A 534 -12.01 10.46 -24.50
C TYR A 534 -13.15 10.80 -25.46
N ILE A 535 -14.08 9.86 -25.60
CA ILE A 535 -15.36 10.09 -26.28
C ILE A 535 -16.51 9.82 -25.31
N SER A 536 -17.59 10.59 -25.44
CA SER A 536 -18.76 10.53 -24.57
C SER A 536 -20.05 10.42 -25.40
N PRO A 537 -21.10 9.74 -24.89
CA PRO A 537 -22.44 9.79 -25.48
C PRO A 537 -23.10 11.17 -25.45
N GLN A 538 -22.66 12.05 -24.54
CA GLN A 538 -23.27 13.36 -24.26
C GLN A 538 -22.19 14.47 -24.17
N ASP A 539 -22.61 15.72 -24.35
CA ASP A 539 -21.73 16.89 -24.23
C ASP A 539 -21.28 17.11 -22.78
N THR A 540 -20.03 16.74 -22.48
CA THR A 540 -19.46 16.78 -21.13
C THR A 540 -19.23 18.20 -20.59
N LYS A 541 -19.34 19.25 -21.43
CA LYS A 541 -19.37 20.63 -20.92
C LYS A 541 -20.63 20.93 -20.12
N THR A 542 -21.73 20.24 -20.45
CA THR A 542 -23.04 20.48 -19.86
C THR A 542 -23.44 19.40 -18.86
N THR A 543 -22.80 18.22 -18.93
CA THR A 543 -23.06 17.08 -18.04
C THR A 543 -21.78 16.59 -17.36
N VAL A 544 -21.61 17.00 -16.10
CA VAL A 544 -20.40 16.71 -15.30
C VAL A 544 -20.20 15.20 -15.08
N GLU A 545 -21.29 14.41 -15.02
CA GLU A 545 -21.28 12.97 -14.72
C GLU A 545 -21.44 12.06 -15.95
N ALA A 546 -21.25 12.57 -17.17
CA ALA A 546 -21.41 11.72 -18.36
C ALA A 546 -20.37 10.60 -18.42
N THR A 547 -20.81 9.38 -18.73
CA THR A 547 -19.95 8.22 -19.02
C THR A 547 -18.99 8.54 -20.16
N ARG A 548 -17.71 8.24 -19.98
CA ARG A 548 -16.65 8.49 -20.98
C ARG A 548 -15.94 7.18 -21.30
N ILE A 549 -15.52 7.03 -22.56
CA ILE A 549 -14.66 5.94 -23.01
C ILE A 549 -13.28 6.54 -23.28
N ALA A 550 -12.26 6.04 -22.60
CA ALA A 550 -10.87 6.33 -22.92
C ALA A 550 -10.53 5.71 -24.28
N VAL A 551 -9.89 6.47 -25.16
CA VAL A 551 -9.50 5.98 -26.48
C VAL A 551 -8.01 6.21 -26.73
N ASN A 552 -7.43 5.34 -27.54
CA ASN A 552 -6.06 5.46 -28.02
C ASN A 552 -6.08 6.13 -29.39
N LEU A 553 -5.18 7.09 -29.63
CA LEU A 553 -5.03 7.71 -30.94
C LEU A 553 -3.93 6.99 -31.70
N LEU A 554 -4.23 6.43 -32.86
CA LEU A 554 -3.21 5.74 -33.66
C LEU A 554 -2.13 6.76 -34.10
N PRO A 555 -0.84 6.59 -33.73
CA PRO A 555 0.18 7.60 -34.00
C PRO A 555 0.37 7.91 -35.48
N SER A 556 0.29 6.88 -36.33
CA SER A 556 0.45 7.01 -37.79
C SER A 556 -0.69 7.77 -38.46
N ALA A 557 -1.83 7.95 -37.79
CA ALA A 557 -2.96 8.72 -38.30
C ALA A 557 -2.84 10.23 -38.04
N HIS A 558 -1.85 10.67 -37.23
CA HIS A 558 -1.58 12.08 -36.92
C HIS A 558 -2.83 12.88 -36.50
N LEU A 559 -3.69 12.24 -35.69
CA LEU A 559 -4.98 12.79 -35.31
C LEU A 559 -4.84 13.95 -34.32
N THR A 560 -5.65 14.99 -34.49
CA THR A 560 -5.76 16.10 -33.54
C THR A 560 -7.15 16.06 -32.89
N PRO A 561 -7.26 15.74 -31.59
CA PRO A 561 -8.53 15.73 -30.88
C PRO A 561 -9.24 17.09 -30.92
N PRO A 562 -10.54 17.14 -31.22
CA PRO A 562 -11.34 18.35 -31.08
C PRO A 562 -11.44 18.78 -29.61
N GLY A 563 -11.70 20.07 -29.37
CA GLY A 563 -11.95 20.58 -28.01
C GLY A 563 -13.10 19.85 -27.32
N GLU A 564 -13.09 19.82 -25.98
CA GLU A 564 -14.12 19.17 -25.17
C GLU A 564 -15.54 19.62 -25.59
N GLY A 565 -16.50 18.71 -25.56
CA GLY A 565 -17.90 18.94 -25.91
C GLY A 565 -18.18 19.09 -27.40
N ALA A 566 -17.16 19.06 -28.27
CA ALA A 566 -17.40 19.11 -29.72
C ALA A 566 -18.11 17.82 -30.20
N PRO A 567 -19.15 17.90 -31.04
CA PRO A 567 -19.76 16.71 -31.62
C PRO A 567 -18.80 16.09 -32.65
N VAL A 568 -18.57 14.79 -32.53
CA VAL A 568 -17.58 14.05 -33.33
C VAL A 568 -18.18 12.79 -33.92
N ILE A 569 -17.66 12.43 -35.09
CA ILE A 569 -17.74 11.09 -35.65
C ILE A 569 -16.32 10.52 -35.65
N VAL A 570 -16.12 9.42 -34.94
CA VAL A 570 -14.82 8.75 -34.83
C VAL A 570 -14.89 7.41 -35.56
N THR A 571 -13.81 7.06 -36.25
CA THR A 571 -13.62 5.73 -36.83
C THR A 571 -12.44 5.08 -36.14
N GLY A 572 -12.56 3.79 -35.81
CA GLY A 572 -11.54 3.05 -35.07
C GLY A 572 -11.82 1.56 -35.00
N HIS A 573 -11.04 0.82 -34.22
CA HIS A 573 -11.17 -0.63 -34.03
C HIS A 573 -10.67 -1.06 -32.64
N PHE A 574 -11.00 -2.29 -32.26
CA PHE A 574 -10.41 -2.97 -31.09
C PHE A 574 -9.26 -3.89 -31.57
N ASN A 575 -8.60 -4.63 -30.67
CA ASN A 575 -7.60 -5.63 -31.04
C ASN A 575 -6.56 -5.13 -32.08
N ASP A 576 -6.01 -3.94 -31.84
CA ASP A 576 -4.96 -3.39 -32.68
C ASP A 576 -3.70 -4.26 -32.62
N ALA A 577 -2.98 -4.43 -33.72
CA ALA A 577 -1.83 -5.33 -33.78
C ALA A 577 -0.74 -4.97 -32.76
N ALA A 578 -0.60 -3.69 -32.40
CA ALA A 578 0.35 -3.27 -31.39
C ALA A 578 -0.02 -3.72 -29.97
N ALA A 579 -1.23 -4.24 -29.74
CA ALA A 579 -1.63 -4.82 -28.45
C ALA A 579 -0.81 -6.05 -28.09
N GLN A 580 -0.23 -6.77 -29.05
CA GLN A 580 0.63 -7.95 -28.79
C GLN A 580 1.97 -7.56 -28.15
N GLU A 581 2.40 -6.32 -28.37
CA GLU A 581 3.59 -5.75 -27.74
C GLU A 581 3.27 -5.11 -26.39
N CYS A 582 1.99 -5.12 -25.98
CA CYS A 582 1.52 -4.45 -24.79
C CYS A 582 2.25 -4.96 -23.53
N ARG A 583 2.90 -4.05 -22.82
CA ARG A 583 3.48 -4.27 -21.50
C ARG A 583 3.05 -3.14 -20.59
N ILE A 584 2.78 -3.50 -19.35
CA ILE A 584 2.41 -2.57 -18.31
C ILE A 584 3.47 -2.67 -17.22
N VAL A 585 4.17 -1.57 -17.00
CA VAL A 585 5.23 -1.45 -16.00
C VAL A 585 4.72 -0.49 -14.94
N PRO A 586 4.58 -0.94 -13.69
CA PRO A 586 4.12 -0.05 -12.63
C PRO A 586 5.07 1.13 -12.42
N SER A 587 4.49 2.30 -12.16
CA SER A 587 5.21 3.54 -11.85
C SER A 587 5.31 3.82 -10.36
N LEU A 588 4.67 3.01 -9.53
CA LEU A 588 4.64 3.17 -8.08
C LEU A 588 5.29 1.96 -7.42
N LEU A 589 6.10 2.22 -6.39
CA LEU A 589 6.66 1.17 -5.54
C LEU A 589 5.54 0.31 -4.92
N GLY A 590 5.80 -0.99 -4.75
CA GLY A 590 4.82 -1.93 -4.18
C GLY A 590 3.64 -2.27 -5.10
N SER A 591 3.63 -1.78 -6.34
CA SER A 591 2.61 -2.13 -7.32
C SER A 591 2.91 -3.46 -8.01
N GLU A 592 1.84 -4.20 -8.32
CA GLU A 592 1.91 -5.50 -8.96
C GLU A 592 2.43 -5.43 -10.40
N LEU A 593 3.30 -6.37 -10.79
CA LEU A 593 3.63 -6.57 -12.20
C LEU A 593 2.58 -7.50 -12.82
N LEU A 594 1.75 -6.98 -13.72
CA LEU A 594 0.73 -7.79 -14.38
C LEU A 594 1.34 -8.87 -15.29
N PRO A 595 0.68 -10.04 -15.42
CA PRO A 595 1.03 -10.98 -16.47
C PRO A 595 0.99 -10.32 -17.84
N THR A 596 1.90 -10.73 -18.73
CA THR A 596 1.93 -10.21 -20.10
C THR A 596 0.62 -10.45 -20.84
N SER A 597 -0.03 -11.61 -20.64
CA SER A 597 -1.32 -11.92 -21.25
C SER A 597 -2.43 -10.98 -20.77
N ASP A 598 -2.42 -10.55 -19.50
CA ASP A 598 -3.38 -9.57 -19.00
C ASP A 598 -3.18 -8.20 -19.65
N ALA A 599 -1.91 -7.74 -19.73
CA ALA A 599 -1.57 -6.49 -20.39
C ALA A 599 -2.03 -6.47 -21.86
N ILE A 600 -1.74 -7.54 -22.61
CA ILE A 600 -2.21 -7.72 -23.99
C ILE A 600 -3.74 -7.64 -24.01
N GLY A 601 -4.45 -8.40 -23.18
CA GLY A 601 -5.91 -8.37 -23.13
C GLY A 601 -6.49 -6.99 -22.79
N MET A 602 -5.86 -6.21 -21.90
CA MET A 602 -6.28 -4.82 -21.64
C MET A 602 -6.10 -3.91 -22.87
N CYS A 603 -4.97 -4.05 -23.57
CA CYS A 603 -4.72 -3.32 -24.81
C CYS A 603 -5.66 -3.73 -25.95
N GLU A 604 -5.96 -5.02 -26.12
CA GLU A 604 -6.91 -5.51 -27.13
C GLU A 604 -8.33 -4.99 -26.92
N ARG A 605 -8.72 -4.76 -25.65
CA ARG A 605 -10.01 -4.20 -25.26
C ARG A 605 -10.09 -2.67 -25.39
N SER A 606 -8.98 -2.01 -25.72
CA SER A 606 -8.96 -0.56 -25.89
C SER A 606 -9.35 -0.16 -27.31
N PHE A 607 -10.19 0.87 -27.44
CA PHE A 607 -10.60 1.37 -28.75
C PHE A 607 -9.52 2.29 -29.33
N VAL A 608 -8.99 1.92 -30.50
CA VAL A 608 -7.98 2.68 -31.25
C VAL A 608 -8.65 3.49 -32.33
N VAL A 609 -8.57 4.81 -32.23
CA VAL A 609 -9.13 5.77 -33.20
C VAL A 609 -8.16 5.95 -34.35
N THR A 610 -8.67 5.80 -35.57
CA THR A 610 -7.94 5.95 -36.84
C THR A 610 -8.41 7.14 -37.66
N ALA A 611 -9.60 7.69 -37.38
CA ALA A 611 -10.07 8.95 -37.97
C ALA A 611 -11.02 9.71 -37.03
N ILE A 612 -11.02 11.04 -37.12
CA ILE A 612 -11.92 11.93 -36.38
C ILE A 612 -12.50 12.97 -37.35
N ARG A 613 -13.81 13.15 -37.32
CA ARG A 613 -14.51 14.23 -38.03
C ARG A 613 -15.34 15.05 -37.05
N ASN A 614 -15.09 16.35 -36.97
CA ASN A 614 -15.96 17.30 -36.27
C ASN A 614 -17.21 17.56 -37.11
N THR A 615 -18.40 17.47 -36.53
CA THR A 615 -19.67 17.70 -37.24
C THR A 615 -20.33 19.04 -36.89
N GLY A 616 -19.71 19.83 -36.02
CA GLY A 616 -20.25 21.10 -35.52
C GLY A 616 -19.63 22.36 -36.11
N SER A 617 -18.80 22.24 -37.15
CA SER A 617 -18.16 23.36 -37.86
C SER A 617 -18.95 23.83 -39.07
#